data_AF-A0A7X0AU06-F1
#
_entry.id   AF-A0A7X0AU06-F1
#
_cell.length_a   1.000
_cell.length_b   1.000
_cell.length_c   1.000
_cell.angle_alpha   90.00
_cell.angle_beta   90.00
_cell.angle_gamma   90.00
#
_symmetry.space_group_name_H-M   'P 1'
#
loop_
_entity.id
_entity.type
_entity.pdbx_description
1 polymer ?
#
loop_
_entity_poly.entity_id
_entity_poly.type
_entity_poly.pdbx_seq_one_letter_code
_entity_poly.pdbx_strand_id
1 'polypeptide(L)'
;MRLDDAALFISGDPFAGVPEGRIPRAPIAPSDAWRLSDPMEEARAAAAYAVLSGALDRPLTLDDLAAAHAALDVALPEEARAYMRPGLLRVVATTMRREGEGQVYAPPPPDAARDLLRQLLDYVEGVRRAGPIDLIQCALVYYQFVAIHPFHDGNGRLSRALARLLLERHHAGAGALDLTALVRVNRAYHDYRIVAVHRSGRWAEWAHFFCQMLIRRCAAPHG
;
A
#
# COMPACT_ATOMS: atom_id res chain seq x y z
N MET A 1 -7.94 13.24 -17.36
CA MET A 1 -8.56 12.81 -16.10
C MET A 1 -7.95 13.67 -15.01
N ARG A 2 -8.75 14.54 -14.38
CA ARG A 2 -8.25 15.47 -13.35
C ARG A 2 -8.15 14.72 -12.02
N LEU A 3 -7.27 15.19 -11.12
CA LEU A 3 -7.09 14.65 -9.77
C LEU A 3 -8.40 14.59 -8.96
N ASP A 4 -9.39 15.36 -9.40
CA ASP A 4 -10.72 15.53 -8.83
C ASP A 4 -11.64 14.30 -9.08
N ASP A 5 -11.35 13.47 -10.08
CA ASP A 5 -12.21 12.34 -10.49
C ASP A 5 -11.97 11.05 -9.67
N ALA A 6 -10.97 11.01 -8.78
CA ALA A 6 -10.58 9.80 -8.04
C ALA A 6 -11.33 9.58 -6.71
N ALA A 7 -12.28 10.45 -6.34
CA ALA A 7 -13.07 10.33 -5.12
C ALA A 7 -14.14 9.19 -5.15
N LEU A 8 -14.13 8.31 -6.15
CA LEU A 8 -15.40 7.89 -6.75
C LEU A 8 -16.04 6.55 -6.32
N PHE A 9 -15.48 5.74 -5.40
CA PHE A 9 -15.99 4.35 -5.25
C PHE A 9 -16.28 3.79 -3.86
N ILE A 10 -16.32 4.57 -2.77
CA ILE A 10 -16.73 4.01 -1.47
C ILE A 10 -17.65 4.98 -0.72
N SER A 11 -18.95 4.69 -0.71
CA SER A 11 -19.99 5.46 -0.01
C SER A 11 -20.35 4.87 1.36
N GLY A 12 -20.48 5.74 2.37
CA GLY A 12 -20.99 5.45 3.72
C GLY A 12 -20.37 6.38 4.75
N ASP A 13 -21.13 6.83 5.77
CA ASP A 13 -20.61 7.64 6.88
C ASP A 13 -19.87 6.74 7.89
N PRO A 14 -18.52 6.75 7.96
CA PRO A 14 -17.74 5.80 8.76
C PRO A 14 -17.36 6.39 10.13
N PHE A 15 -17.98 7.50 10.55
CA PHE A 15 -17.58 8.32 11.69
C PHE A 15 -18.65 8.58 12.74
N ALA A 16 -19.76 7.86 12.72
CA ALA A 16 -20.63 7.78 13.90
C ALA A 16 -19.80 7.33 15.13
N GLY A 17 -19.37 8.29 15.97
CA GLY A 17 -18.81 8.07 17.30
C GLY A 17 -17.29 8.13 17.53
N VAL A 18 -16.43 8.61 16.61
CA VAL A 18 -14.98 8.73 16.89
C VAL A 18 -14.58 10.18 17.22
N PRO A 19 -14.06 10.49 18.44
CA PRO A 19 -13.65 11.84 18.82
C PRO A 19 -12.43 12.35 18.03
N GLU A 20 -12.44 13.62 17.63
CA GLU A 20 -11.39 14.30 16.85
C GLU A 20 -10.02 14.44 17.57
N GLY A 21 -9.93 14.10 18.87
CA GLY A 21 -8.80 14.41 19.75
C GLY A 21 -7.61 13.44 19.80
N ARG A 22 -7.44 12.52 18.84
CA ARG A 22 -6.40 11.45 18.91
C ARG A 22 -5.49 11.36 17.67
N ILE A 23 -5.18 12.49 17.05
CA ILE A 23 -4.20 12.54 15.94
C ILE A 23 -2.83 12.10 16.48
N PRO A 24 -2.24 10.99 15.99
CA PRO A 24 -0.89 10.61 16.39
C PRO A 24 0.10 11.73 16.02
N ARG A 25 1.14 11.95 16.83
CA ARG A 25 2.18 12.94 16.47
C ARG A 25 2.75 12.59 15.09
N ALA A 26 2.95 13.61 14.26
CA ALA A 26 3.59 13.45 12.96
C ALA A 26 4.96 12.78 13.17
N PRO A 27 5.25 11.68 12.46
CA PRO A 27 6.40 10.89 12.81
C PRO A 27 7.69 11.53 12.29
N ILE A 28 8.75 11.31 13.08
CA ILE A 28 10.04 11.98 13.01
C ILE A 28 11.01 11.13 12.18
N ALA A 29 11.96 11.80 11.53
CA ALA A 29 12.98 11.20 10.67
C ALA A 29 13.68 10.01 11.35
N PRO A 30 13.92 8.90 10.64
CA PRO A 30 14.73 7.86 11.22
C PRO A 30 16.19 8.09 10.83
N SER A 31 16.97 8.65 11.76
CA SER A 31 18.40 8.33 11.79
C SER A 31 18.65 6.85 12.12
N ASP A 32 17.61 6.10 12.55
CA ASP A 32 17.71 4.72 13.06
C ASP A 32 16.59 3.75 12.58
N ALA A 33 15.83 4.03 11.50
CA ALA A 33 14.70 3.15 11.08
C ALA A 33 15.14 1.72 10.77
N TRP A 34 16.38 1.54 10.31
CA TRP A 34 16.96 0.23 10.09
C TRP A 34 16.99 -0.62 11.38
N ARG A 35 17.09 -0.01 12.57
CA ARG A 35 17.04 -0.73 13.86
C ARG A 35 15.66 -1.29 14.19
N LEU A 36 14.63 -0.73 13.55
CA LEU A 36 13.26 -1.19 13.63
C LEU A 36 12.90 -2.04 12.40
N SER A 37 13.86 -2.42 11.54
CA SER A 37 13.56 -3.37 10.48
C SER A 37 13.24 -4.73 11.10
N ASP A 38 12.23 -5.39 10.55
CA ASP A 38 12.01 -6.82 10.73
C ASP A 38 12.57 -7.45 9.45
N PRO A 39 13.75 -8.10 9.52
CA PRO A 39 14.42 -8.64 8.35
C PRO A 39 13.57 -9.67 7.60
N MET A 40 12.69 -10.39 8.29
CA MET A 40 11.80 -11.36 7.67
C MET A 40 10.72 -10.65 6.86
N GLU A 41 10.07 -9.64 7.45
CA GLU A 41 9.07 -8.84 6.73
C GLU A 41 9.66 -8.08 5.54
N GLU A 42 10.89 -7.59 5.69
CA GLU A 42 11.63 -6.95 4.61
C GLU A 42 11.98 -7.95 3.50
N ALA A 43 12.49 -9.14 3.84
CA ALA A 43 12.81 -10.19 2.88
C ALA A 43 11.57 -10.63 2.09
N ARG A 44 10.42 -10.80 2.76
CA ARG A 44 9.15 -11.10 2.10
C ARG A 44 8.72 -10.01 1.14
N ALA A 45 8.75 -8.75 1.57
CA ALA A 45 8.44 -7.61 0.70
C ALA A 45 9.43 -7.50 -0.49
N ALA A 46 10.71 -7.83 -0.28
CA ALA A 46 11.72 -7.87 -1.33
C ALA A 46 11.48 -9.01 -2.33
N ALA A 47 11.04 -10.19 -1.87
CA ALA A 47 10.66 -11.31 -2.75
C ALA A 47 9.48 -10.94 -3.66
N ALA A 48 8.44 -10.30 -3.12
CA ALA A 48 7.34 -9.78 -3.93
C ALA A 48 7.82 -8.72 -4.93
N TYR A 49 8.68 -7.79 -4.50
CA TYR A 49 9.26 -6.79 -5.40
C TYR A 49 10.08 -7.43 -6.53
N ALA A 50 10.86 -8.48 -6.25
CA ALA A 50 11.63 -9.19 -7.28
C ALA A 50 10.75 -9.83 -8.36
N VAL A 51 9.52 -10.23 -8.03
CA VAL A 51 8.54 -10.67 -9.03
C VAL A 51 8.02 -9.47 -9.82
N LEU A 52 7.60 -8.41 -9.12
CA LEU A 52 7.02 -7.21 -9.73
C LEU A 52 8.01 -6.46 -10.64
N SER A 53 9.31 -6.48 -10.35
CA SER A 53 10.34 -5.82 -11.16
C SER A 53 10.47 -6.40 -12.57
N GLY A 54 10.00 -7.63 -12.80
CA GLY A 54 9.82 -8.19 -14.15
C GLY A 54 8.81 -7.43 -15.01
N ALA A 55 8.04 -6.51 -14.42
CA ALA A 55 7.12 -5.62 -15.11
C ALA A 55 7.66 -4.19 -15.26
N LEU A 56 8.92 -3.86 -14.97
CA LEU A 56 9.43 -2.47 -14.99
C LEU A 56 9.05 -1.70 -16.26
N ASP A 57 9.32 -2.29 -17.43
CA ASP A 57 9.13 -1.65 -18.74
C ASP A 57 7.86 -2.07 -19.48
N ARG A 58 6.97 -2.83 -18.84
CA ARG A 58 5.74 -3.34 -19.45
C ARG A 58 4.51 -3.09 -18.56
N PRO A 59 3.27 -3.27 -19.09
CA PRO A 59 2.08 -3.20 -18.27
C PRO A 59 2.15 -4.19 -17.09
N LEU A 60 1.71 -3.72 -15.92
CA LEU A 60 1.56 -4.56 -14.73
C LEU A 60 0.19 -5.25 -14.80
N THR A 61 0.15 -6.56 -14.52
CA THR A 61 -1.05 -7.38 -14.65
C THR A 61 -1.57 -7.90 -13.31
N LEU A 62 -2.80 -8.44 -13.30
CA LEU A 62 -3.32 -9.16 -12.14
C LEU A 62 -2.48 -10.39 -11.82
N ASP A 63 -1.95 -11.07 -12.84
CA ASP A 63 -1.13 -12.26 -12.66
C ASP A 63 0.21 -11.91 -12.01
N ASP A 64 0.80 -10.74 -12.35
CA ASP A 64 1.99 -10.23 -11.66
C ASP A 64 1.71 -9.97 -10.18
N LEU A 65 0.56 -9.37 -9.85
CA LEU A 65 0.16 -9.13 -8.45
C LEU A 65 -0.11 -10.45 -7.71
N ALA A 66 -0.74 -11.43 -8.35
CA ALA A 66 -0.98 -12.75 -7.79
C ALA A 66 0.32 -13.52 -7.54
N ALA A 67 1.24 -13.51 -8.51
CA ALA A 67 2.56 -14.13 -8.40
C ALA A 67 3.40 -13.46 -7.31
N ALA A 68 3.41 -12.13 -7.25
CA ALA A 68 4.11 -11.38 -6.21
C ALA A 68 3.52 -11.64 -4.82
N HIS A 69 2.19 -11.74 -4.71
CA HIS A 69 1.57 -12.16 -3.45
C HIS A 69 1.98 -13.59 -3.07
N ALA A 70 2.05 -14.51 -4.02
CA ALA A 70 2.48 -15.88 -3.74
C ALA A 70 3.92 -15.93 -3.20
N ALA A 71 4.79 -15.04 -3.68
CA ALA A 71 6.17 -14.91 -3.22
C ALA A 71 6.32 -14.30 -1.80
N LEU A 72 5.26 -13.74 -1.21
CA LEU A 72 5.30 -13.20 0.15
C LEU A 72 5.42 -14.27 1.24
N ASP A 73 5.21 -15.55 0.92
CA ASP A 73 5.20 -16.65 1.89
C ASP A 73 4.23 -16.37 3.07
N VAL A 74 2.96 -16.13 2.71
CA VAL A 74 1.90 -15.86 3.70
C VAL A 74 1.47 -17.17 4.35
N ALA A 75 1.65 -17.27 5.67
CA ALA A 75 1.16 -18.40 6.45
C ALA A 75 -0.37 -18.43 6.48
N LEU A 76 -0.96 -19.57 6.12
CA LEU A 76 -2.41 -19.78 6.15
C LEU A 76 -2.74 -20.88 7.17
N PRO A 77 -3.74 -20.66 8.06
CA PRO A 77 -4.32 -21.72 8.88
C PRO A 77 -4.77 -22.89 8.02
N GLU A 78 -4.63 -24.11 8.52
CA GLU A 78 -4.91 -25.34 7.77
C GLU A 78 -6.36 -25.37 7.26
N GLU A 79 -7.29 -24.99 8.13
CA GLU A 79 -8.72 -24.87 7.86
C GLU A 79 -9.06 -23.82 6.78
N ALA A 80 -8.18 -22.83 6.56
CA ALA A 80 -8.38 -21.78 5.57
C ALA A 80 -7.87 -22.19 4.17
N ARG A 81 -7.00 -23.21 4.06
CA ARG A 81 -6.35 -23.61 2.79
C ARG A 81 -7.34 -24.07 1.72
N ALA A 82 -8.55 -24.47 2.09
CA ALA A 82 -9.60 -24.88 1.14
C ALA A 82 -10.14 -23.71 0.29
N TYR A 83 -10.07 -22.47 0.79
CA TYR A 83 -10.63 -21.28 0.14
C TYR A 83 -9.68 -20.07 0.15
N MET A 84 -8.50 -20.21 0.74
CA MET A 84 -7.40 -19.26 0.70
C MET A 84 -6.15 -19.96 0.19
N ARG A 85 -5.42 -19.31 -0.71
CA ARG A 85 -4.06 -19.72 -1.11
C ARG A 85 -3.26 -18.49 -1.49
N PRO A 86 -1.93 -18.49 -1.33
CA PRO A 86 -1.10 -17.38 -1.80
C PRO A 86 -1.37 -17.09 -3.28
N GLY A 87 -1.59 -15.82 -3.61
CA GLY A 87 -1.91 -15.36 -4.97
C GLY A 87 -3.40 -15.35 -5.30
N LEU A 88 -4.26 -15.93 -4.46
CA LEU A 88 -5.70 -15.88 -4.66
C LEU A 88 -6.30 -14.62 -4.03
N LEU A 89 -7.01 -13.83 -4.84
CA LEU A 89 -7.85 -12.74 -4.35
C LEU A 89 -8.84 -13.25 -3.31
N ARG A 90 -9.11 -12.46 -2.27
CA ARG A 90 -10.05 -12.86 -1.22
C ARG A 90 -11.42 -13.13 -1.83
N VAL A 91 -12.07 -14.18 -1.32
CA VAL A 91 -13.45 -14.56 -1.67
C VAL A 91 -14.41 -14.31 -0.50
N VAL A 92 -13.87 -13.94 0.66
CA VAL A 92 -14.61 -13.56 1.87
C VAL A 92 -14.26 -12.12 2.26
N ALA A 93 -15.18 -11.45 2.93
CA ALA A 93 -14.93 -10.13 3.48
C ALA A 93 -13.80 -10.20 4.54
N THR A 94 -12.98 -9.15 4.61
CA THR A 94 -11.93 -8.99 5.62
C THR A 94 -12.03 -7.61 6.24
N THR A 95 -11.27 -7.33 7.29
CA THR A 95 -11.24 -6.01 7.94
C THR A 95 -9.82 -5.53 8.09
N MET A 96 -9.60 -4.25 7.81
CA MET A 96 -8.36 -3.60 8.20
C MET A 96 -8.45 -3.20 9.68
N ARG A 97 -7.45 -3.61 10.45
CA ARG A 97 -7.36 -3.35 11.89
C ARG A 97 -6.15 -2.46 12.17
N ARG A 98 -6.30 -1.51 13.08
CA ARG A 98 -5.21 -0.69 13.61
C ARG A 98 -4.74 -1.30 14.93
N GLU A 99 -3.46 -1.20 15.26
CA GLU A 99 -2.99 -1.67 16.58
C GLU A 99 -3.64 -0.86 17.71
N GLY A 100 -4.12 -1.57 18.74
CA GLY A 100 -4.74 -0.96 19.92
C GLY A 100 -6.16 -0.41 19.69
N GLU A 101 -6.69 -0.50 18.47
CA GLU A 101 -8.08 -0.15 18.13
C GLU A 101 -8.77 -1.34 17.43
N GLY A 102 -10.11 -1.38 17.46
CA GLY A 102 -10.89 -2.45 16.85
C GLY A 102 -10.89 -2.41 15.31
N GLN A 103 -12.00 -2.84 14.69
CA GLN A 103 -12.20 -2.69 13.25
C GLN A 103 -12.12 -1.21 12.86
N VAL A 104 -11.20 -0.89 11.95
CA VAL A 104 -10.94 0.49 11.53
C VAL A 104 -11.49 0.79 10.14
N TYR A 105 -11.56 -0.23 9.28
CA TYR A 105 -12.04 -0.06 7.91
C TYR A 105 -12.54 -1.40 7.32
N ALA A 106 -13.67 -1.33 6.62
CA ALA A 106 -14.20 -2.43 5.81
C ALA A 106 -13.84 -2.18 4.34
N PRO A 107 -12.97 -3.01 3.73
CA PRO A 107 -12.67 -2.90 2.31
C PRO A 107 -13.89 -3.26 1.45
N PRO A 108 -13.87 -2.95 0.14
CA PRO A 108 -14.94 -3.30 -0.79
C PRO A 108 -15.33 -4.78 -0.72
N PRO A 109 -16.55 -5.18 -1.11
CA PRO A 109 -16.91 -6.59 -1.12
C PRO A 109 -16.01 -7.38 -2.10
N PRO A 110 -15.80 -8.70 -1.87
CA PRO A 110 -14.87 -9.52 -2.66
C PRO A 110 -15.11 -9.50 -4.18
N ASP A 111 -16.38 -9.46 -4.58
CA ASP A 111 -16.82 -9.37 -5.98
C ASP A 111 -16.36 -8.07 -6.65
N ALA A 112 -16.41 -6.94 -5.94
CA ALA A 112 -15.94 -5.65 -6.44
C ALA A 112 -14.40 -5.52 -6.45
N ALA A 113 -13.70 -6.23 -5.57
CA ALA A 113 -12.25 -6.07 -5.39
C ALA A 113 -11.45 -6.34 -6.68
N ARG A 114 -11.87 -7.32 -7.48
CA ARG A 114 -11.22 -7.66 -8.76
C ARG A 114 -11.32 -6.52 -9.77
N ASP A 115 -12.50 -5.92 -9.91
CA ASP A 115 -12.72 -4.88 -10.91
C ASP A 115 -12.06 -3.56 -10.51
N LEU A 116 -12.07 -3.24 -9.21
CA LEU A 116 -11.30 -2.11 -8.69
C LEU A 116 -9.80 -2.29 -8.89
N LEU A 117 -9.29 -3.52 -8.76
CA LEU A 117 -7.88 -3.81 -9.01
C LEU A 117 -7.53 -3.66 -10.50
N ARG A 118 -8.42 -4.05 -11.42
CA ARG A 118 -8.25 -3.79 -12.86
C ARG A 118 -8.20 -2.30 -13.17
N GLN A 119 -9.14 -1.52 -12.63
CA GLN A 119 -9.15 -0.07 -12.80
C GLN A 119 -7.86 0.58 -12.28
N LEU A 120 -7.35 0.10 -11.14
CA LEU A 120 -6.07 0.55 -10.62
C LEU A 120 -4.89 0.23 -11.56
N LEU A 121 -4.87 -0.98 -12.14
CA LEU A 121 -3.83 -1.37 -13.10
C LEU A 121 -3.93 -0.57 -14.41
N ASP A 122 -5.14 -0.32 -14.89
CA ASP A 122 -5.38 0.53 -16.07
C ASP A 122 -4.90 1.97 -15.82
N TYR A 123 -5.14 2.49 -14.61
CA TYR A 123 -4.58 3.78 -14.20
C TYR A 123 -3.05 3.77 -14.22
N VAL A 124 -2.42 2.76 -13.60
CA VAL A 124 -0.95 2.63 -13.58
C VAL A 124 -0.37 2.59 -14.99
N GLU A 125 -0.99 1.86 -15.92
CA GLU A 125 -0.56 1.79 -17.31
C GLU A 125 -0.77 3.12 -18.05
N GLY A 126 -1.93 3.77 -17.84
CA GLY A 126 -2.22 5.08 -18.43
C GLY A 126 -1.19 6.13 -18.03
N VAL A 127 -0.81 6.15 -16.75
CA VAL A 127 0.25 7.04 -16.24
C VAL A 127 1.60 6.68 -16.84
N ARG A 128 1.98 5.39 -16.88
CA ARG A 128 3.25 4.93 -17.47
C ARG A 128 3.41 5.35 -18.93
N ARG A 129 2.32 5.36 -19.70
CA ARG A 129 2.32 5.82 -21.10
C ARG A 129 2.45 7.34 -21.24
N ALA A 130 1.95 8.10 -20.26
CA ALA A 130 1.99 9.56 -20.28
C ALA A 130 3.36 10.14 -19.91
N GLY A 131 4.20 9.37 -19.22
CA GLY A 131 5.55 9.76 -18.83
C GLY A 131 6.03 9.03 -17.58
N PRO A 132 7.13 9.48 -16.96
CA PRO A 132 7.56 8.97 -15.66
C PRO A 132 6.46 9.15 -14.62
N ILE A 133 6.18 8.10 -13.87
CA ILE A 133 5.26 8.16 -12.73
C ILE A 133 5.82 9.14 -11.71
N ASP A 134 5.03 10.08 -11.21
CA ASP A 134 5.46 11.01 -10.15
C ASP A 134 5.18 10.45 -8.73
N LEU A 135 5.76 11.10 -7.71
CA LEU A 135 5.61 10.67 -6.31
C LEU A 135 4.16 10.76 -5.80
N ILE A 136 3.35 11.68 -6.34
CA ILE A 136 1.94 11.81 -5.96
C ILE A 136 1.16 10.62 -6.51
N GLN A 137 1.38 10.25 -7.76
CA GLN A 137 0.78 9.08 -8.40
C GLN A 137 1.18 7.80 -7.67
N CYS A 138 2.45 7.68 -7.25
CA CYS A 138 2.88 6.58 -6.39
C CYS A 138 2.10 6.54 -5.06
N ALA A 139 1.91 7.69 -4.41
CA ALA A 139 1.13 7.80 -3.18
C ALA A 139 -0.34 7.38 -3.37
N LEU A 140 -0.95 7.78 -4.49
CA LEU A 140 -2.33 7.44 -4.83
C LEU A 140 -2.49 5.93 -5.08
N VAL A 141 -1.59 5.33 -5.87
CA VAL A 141 -1.64 3.89 -6.17
C VAL A 141 -1.41 3.06 -4.91
N TYR A 142 -0.45 3.47 -4.06
CA TYR A 142 -0.23 2.82 -2.77
C TYR A 142 -1.50 2.84 -1.92
N TYR A 143 -2.11 4.02 -1.75
CA TYR A 143 -3.34 4.16 -0.98
C TYR A 143 -4.46 3.29 -1.54
N GLN A 144 -4.70 3.38 -2.85
CA GLN A 144 -5.81 2.69 -3.50
C GLN A 144 -5.66 1.17 -3.37
N PHE A 145 -4.45 0.64 -3.50
CA PHE A 145 -4.20 -0.78 -3.29
C PHE A 145 -4.50 -1.21 -1.85
N VAL A 146 -4.04 -0.42 -0.86
CA VAL A 146 -4.31 -0.68 0.56
C VAL A 146 -5.81 -0.67 0.86
N ALA A 147 -6.55 0.27 0.26
CA ALA A 147 -8.01 0.41 0.42
C ALA A 147 -8.80 -0.72 -0.26
N ILE A 148 -8.42 -1.14 -1.48
CA ILE A 148 -9.04 -2.30 -2.16
C ILE A 148 -8.87 -3.57 -1.30
N HIS A 149 -7.69 -3.70 -0.68
CA HIS A 149 -7.32 -4.81 0.19
C HIS A 149 -7.59 -6.18 -0.46
N PRO A 150 -6.99 -6.48 -1.62
CA PRO A 150 -7.45 -7.56 -2.50
C PRO A 150 -7.20 -8.99 -1.98
N PHE A 151 -6.31 -9.17 -1.00
CA PHE A 151 -5.95 -10.48 -0.47
C PHE A 151 -6.40 -10.66 0.98
N HIS A 152 -6.34 -11.88 1.52
CA HIS A 152 -6.75 -12.13 2.90
C HIS A 152 -5.72 -11.60 3.93
N ASP A 153 -4.42 -11.77 3.63
CA ASP A 153 -3.30 -11.19 4.39
C ASP A 153 -2.20 -10.77 3.38
N GLY A 154 -1.14 -10.10 3.83
CA GLY A 154 -0.02 -9.70 2.97
C GLY A 154 -0.25 -8.41 2.18
N ASN A 155 -1.44 -7.80 2.25
CA ASN A 155 -1.76 -6.55 1.52
C ASN A 155 -0.78 -5.42 1.83
N GLY A 156 -0.36 -5.26 3.08
CA GLY A 156 0.63 -4.25 3.45
C GLY A 156 2.02 -4.53 2.85
N ARG A 157 2.44 -5.80 2.79
CA ARG A 157 3.73 -6.19 2.19
C ARG A 157 3.70 -5.98 0.67
N LEU A 158 2.60 -6.38 0.02
CA LEU A 158 2.43 -6.20 -1.42
C LEU A 158 2.27 -4.72 -1.81
N SER A 159 1.60 -3.89 -1.00
CA SER A 159 1.50 -2.44 -1.29
C SER A 159 2.86 -1.75 -1.26
N ARG A 160 3.74 -2.16 -0.34
CA ARG A 160 5.13 -1.68 -0.27
C ARG A 160 5.96 -2.19 -1.46
N ALA A 161 5.82 -3.46 -1.84
CA ALA A 161 6.47 -3.99 -3.04
C ALA A 161 6.00 -3.27 -4.31
N LEU A 162 4.70 -2.98 -4.42
CA LEU A 162 4.14 -2.21 -5.52
C LEU A 162 4.68 -0.78 -5.54
N ALA A 163 4.72 -0.07 -4.41
CA ALA A 163 5.32 1.26 -4.36
C ALA A 163 6.80 1.25 -4.75
N ARG A 164 7.58 0.22 -4.38
CA ARG A 164 8.97 0.07 -4.84
C ARG A 164 9.07 -0.03 -6.36
N LEU A 165 8.19 -0.79 -7.02
CA LEU A 165 8.12 -0.85 -8.49
C LEU A 165 7.84 0.53 -9.09
N LEU A 166 6.87 1.27 -8.55
CA LEU A 166 6.52 2.60 -9.06
C LEU A 166 7.63 3.62 -8.84
N LEU A 167 8.36 3.53 -7.73
CA LEU A 167 9.53 4.35 -7.45
C LEU A 167 10.67 4.05 -8.41
N GLU A 168 10.94 2.78 -8.71
CA GLU A 168 11.94 2.40 -9.71
C GLU A 168 11.58 2.94 -11.11
N ARG A 169 10.29 2.95 -11.46
CA ARG A 169 9.78 3.58 -12.69
C ARG A 169 9.84 5.12 -12.67
N HIS A 170 9.81 5.73 -11.48
CA HIS A 170 9.97 7.17 -11.31
C HIS A 170 11.44 7.58 -11.49
N HIS A 171 12.34 6.85 -10.84
CA HIS A 171 13.78 7.10 -10.86
C HIS A 171 14.54 5.79 -10.61
N ALA A 172 15.48 5.47 -11.50
CA ALA A 172 16.31 4.27 -11.37
C ALA A 172 17.02 4.21 -10.00
N GLY A 173 16.99 3.05 -9.35
CA GLY A 173 17.53 2.82 -8.02
C GLY A 173 16.61 3.23 -6.86
N ALA A 174 15.50 3.94 -7.09
CA ALA A 174 14.60 4.34 -6.01
C ALA A 174 13.79 3.15 -5.44
N GLY A 175 13.68 2.03 -6.16
CA GLY A 175 13.09 0.78 -5.67
C GLY A 175 13.90 0.08 -4.57
N ALA A 176 15.13 0.54 -4.30
CA ALA A 176 15.97 0.08 -3.20
C ALA A 176 15.54 0.64 -1.83
N LEU A 177 14.60 1.60 -1.78
CA LEU A 177 14.09 2.14 -0.53
C LEU A 177 13.36 1.07 0.31
N ASP A 178 13.80 0.90 1.56
CA ASP A 178 13.11 0.05 2.53
C ASP A 178 11.83 0.74 3.04
N LEU A 179 10.76 0.60 2.26
CA LEU A 179 9.43 1.07 2.65
C LEU A 179 8.87 0.31 3.85
N THR A 180 9.40 -0.86 4.19
CA THR A 180 8.90 -1.66 5.33
C THR A 180 9.33 -1.02 6.64
N ALA A 181 10.60 -0.69 6.81
CA ALA A 181 11.04 0.07 7.98
C ALA A 181 10.40 1.46 8.03
N LEU A 182 10.30 2.16 6.89
CA LEU A 182 9.66 3.48 6.84
C LEU A 182 8.19 3.43 7.28
N VAL A 183 7.38 2.52 6.75
CA VAL A 183 5.98 2.41 7.19
C VAL A 183 5.89 1.99 8.66
N ARG A 184 6.77 1.10 9.12
CA ARG A 184 6.77 0.62 10.51
C ARG A 184 7.06 1.71 11.54
N VAL A 185 8.08 2.55 11.33
CA VAL A 185 8.36 3.66 12.25
C VAL A 185 7.25 4.72 12.24
N ASN A 186 6.50 4.79 11.13
CA ASN A 186 5.40 5.73 10.94
C ASN A 186 4.01 5.09 11.15
N ARG A 187 3.92 3.84 11.63
CA ARG A 187 2.72 2.98 11.50
C ARG A 187 1.45 3.62 12.02
N ALA A 188 1.47 4.17 13.23
CA ALA A 188 0.31 4.81 13.83
C ALA A 188 -0.21 6.00 12.99
N TYR A 189 0.70 6.80 12.43
CA TYR A 189 0.35 7.96 11.61
C TYR A 189 -0.05 7.55 10.19
N HIS A 190 0.63 6.55 9.63
CA HIS A 190 0.26 5.93 8.37
C HIS A 190 -1.20 5.46 8.41
N ASP A 191 -1.55 4.64 9.40
CA ASP A 191 -2.91 4.10 9.54
C ASP A 191 -3.93 5.21 9.76
N TYR A 192 -3.62 6.22 10.59
CA TYR A 192 -4.44 7.41 10.76
C TYR A 192 -4.71 8.13 9.43
N ARG A 193 -3.68 8.28 8.58
CA ARG A 193 -3.83 8.97 7.28
C ARG A 193 -4.64 8.16 6.27
N ILE A 194 -4.45 6.83 6.20
CA ILE A 194 -5.30 5.96 5.36
C ILE A 194 -6.79 6.17 5.71
N VAL A 195 -7.09 6.18 7.02
CA VAL A 195 -8.44 6.39 7.55
C VAL A 195 -8.96 7.79 7.25
N ALA A 196 -8.12 8.82 7.39
CA ALA A 196 -8.49 10.21 7.13
C ALA A 196 -8.81 10.48 5.66
N VAL A 197 -8.08 9.85 4.73
CA VAL A 197 -8.42 9.89 3.29
C VAL A 197 -9.77 9.22 3.06
N HIS A 198 -9.94 8.01 3.59
CA HIS A 198 -11.16 7.24 3.38
C HIS A 198 -12.41 7.99 3.86
N ARG A 199 -12.32 8.65 5.02
CA ARG A 199 -13.48 9.29 5.64
C ARG A 199 -13.73 10.74 5.22
N SER A 200 -12.69 11.48 4.86
CA SER A 200 -12.83 12.94 4.68
C SER A 200 -12.05 13.47 3.47
N GLY A 201 -11.57 12.60 2.58
CA GLY A 201 -10.88 13.01 1.36
C GLY A 201 -9.61 13.81 1.60
N ARG A 202 -8.91 13.59 2.72
CA ARG A 202 -7.66 14.29 3.10
C ARG A 202 -6.44 13.87 2.27
N TRP A 203 -6.57 13.96 0.95
CA TRP A 203 -5.60 13.50 -0.05
C TRP A 203 -4.31 14.29 -0.03
N ALA A 204 -4.40 15.62 0.14
CA ALA A 204 -3.23 16.49 0.15
C ALA A 204 -2.29 16.11 1.30
N GLU A 205 -2.84 15.84 2.49
CA GLU A 205 -2.04 15.49 3.65
C GLU A 205 -1.52 14.05 3.60
N TRP A 206 -2.23 13.14 2.93
CA TRP A 206 -1.71 11.81 2.61
C TRP A 206 -0.51 11.90 1.67
N ALA A 207 -0.66 12.60 0.55
CA ALA A 207 0.42 12.77 -0.42
C ALA A 207 1.64 13.46 0.22
N HIS A 208 1.40 14.50 1.04
CA HIS A 208 2.46 15.16 1.79
C HIS A 208 3.20 14.21 2.74
N PHE A 209 2.47 13.43 3.54
CA PHE A 209 3.05 12.44 4.44
C PHE A 209 3.86 11.37 3.68
N PHE A 210 3.29 10.82 2.62
CA PHE A 210 3.93 9.79 1.81
C PHE A 210 5.25 10.30 1.20
N CYS A 211 5.23 11.49 0.57
CA CYS A 211 6.44 12.09 0.01
C CYS A 211 7.48 12.42 1.09
N GLN A 212 7.06 12.93 2.26
CA GLN A 212 7.99 13.19 3.37
C GLN A 212 8.67 11.93 3.90
N MET A 213 7.95 10.82 3.97
CA MET A 213 8.49 9.52 4.36
C MET A 213 9.62 9.07 3.42
N LEU A 214 9.47 9.32 2.11
CA LEU A 214 10.48 8.98 1.10
C LEU A 214 11.70 9.91 1.14
N ILE A 215 11.48 11.23 1.15
CA ILE A 215 12.56 12.24 1.08
C ILE A 215 13.54 12.11 2.25
N ARG A 216 13.03 11.84 3.46
CA ARG A 216 13.87 11.76 4.67
C ARG A 216 14.81 10.55 4.68
N ARG A 217 14.58 9.51 3.86
CA ARG A 217 15.48 8.37 3.71
C ARG A 217 16.64 8.65 2.76
N CYS A 218 16.42 9.45 1.72
CA CYS A 218 17.46 9.88 0.78
C CYS A 218 18.47 10.85 1.42
N ALA A 219 18.08 11.55 2.49
CA ALA A 219 18.93 12.51 3.21
C ALA A 219 19.80 11.90 4.34
N ALA A 220 19.63 10.61 4.66
CA ALA A 220 20.47 9.91 5.65
C ALA A 220 21.62 9.20 4.92
N PRO A 221 22.88 9.65 5.07
CA PRO A 221 24.01 8.94 4.49
C PRO A 221 24.08 7.51 5.03
N HIS A 222 24.41 6.57 4.15
CA HIS A 222 24.83 5.23 4.56
C HIS A 222 26.13 5.40 5.37
N GLY A 223 26.00 5.40 6.70
CA GLY A 223 27.12 5.19 7.61
C GLY A 223 27.55 3.74 7.60
#